data_AF-A0A833RU45-F1
#
_entry.id   AF-A0A833RU45-F1
#
_cell.length_a   1.000
_cell.length_b   1.000
_cell.length_c   1.000
_cell.angle_alpha   90.00
_cell.angle_beta   90.00
_cell.angle_gamma   90.00
#
_symmetry.space_group_name_H-M   'P 1'
#
loop_
_entity.id
_entity.type
_entity.pdbx_description
1 polymer ?
#
loop_
_entity_poly.entity_id
_entity_poly.type
_entity_poly.pdbx_seq_one_letter_code
_entity_poly.pdbx_strand_id
1 'polypeptide(L)'
;MSIEMPKGLPFAVDTWSYKTDGKRYHFLSHAHRDHLKGIESRASYPIYATRVTINIVLNYYPQLDEAIFVEIKVGETLVINDADGDFSVTVCDANHCSGAIMFIFEGIFGNILHTGDCRLTPDCLLDLQLKYVTKRGKETVSRFDFIFLDCTFGGCFLKFPTKESAIQQVINCIWKHPHAPLVYLACDLLGHEEILIQVSRTFGSKIYVDQSTSPDFFNTLALIAPHVISNDPSSRFQVIRFKGLYERARETLINAQNNHQPTPLFIRPSTQWYAIESNARAHIPSLTESEQDDFGLWHVCFSMHSSREELELALQLLQPKWVISTTPSSLAMELSYVKNHCFGESEIKTMAGEGVWQIVSSLCPRFPDNWYYEGHFDDEELFPMSIRVLKELCQGRDPSSIPLPLRAVLAGAPTTRLTKEQLIHYVPPTQLSQTLITTAGEQLNQSLPLTIAEPQVDRAVTPHGDKRVSIKQSTVQQDKIPLDDVNSSNNSGKEGRSCSADEAINL
;
A
#
# COMPACT_ATOMS: atom_id res chain seq x y z
N MET A 1 5.00 5.48 -9.95
CA MET A 1 5.55 5.72 -11.30
C MET A 1 6.34 4.49 -11.70
N SER A 2 5.82 3.74 -12.67
CA SER A 2 6.46 2.56 -13.25
C SER A 2 7.82 2.88 -13.87
N ILE A 3 8.73 1.92 -13.83
CA ILE A 3 10.05 2.04 -14.44
C ILE A 3 10.01 1.66 -15.93
N GLU A 4 10.73 2.41 -16.76
CA GLU A 4 10.81 2.13 -18.19
C GLU A 4 11.66 0.89 -18.47
N MET A 5 11.17 0.01 -19.34
CA MET A 5 11.94 -1.15 -19.80
C MET A 5 13.13 -0.72 -20.66
N PRO A 6 14.30 -1.40 -20.56
CA PRO A 6 15.50 -1.07 -21.34
C PRO A 6 15.21 -0.86 -22.82
N LYS A 7 15.88 0.12 -23.46
CA LYS A 7 15.64 0.47 -24.86
C LYS A 7 15.80 -0.71 -25.84
N GLY A 8 16.70 -1.65 -25.55
CA GLY A 8 16.96 -2.81 -26.40
C GLY A 8 15.88 -3.90 -26.37
N LEU A 9 14.91 -3.83 -25.46
CA LEU A 9 13.81 -4.80 -25.42
C LEU A 9 12.68 -4.38 -26.38
N PRO A 10 12.00 -5.33 -27.04
CA PRO A 10 10.93 -5.02 -27.98
C PRO A 10 9.60 -4.64 -27.30
N PHE A 11 9.54 -4.71 -25.97
CA PHE A 11 8.33 -4.50 -25.20
C PHE A 11 8.49 -3.46 -24.07
N ALA A 12 7.34 -2.94 -23.63
CA ALA A 12 7.15 -2.13 -22.43
C ALA A 12 6.19 -2.83 -21.45
N VAL A 13 6.30 -2.50 -20.17
CA VAL A 13 5.36 -2.94 -19.14
C VAL A 13 4.91 -1.72 -18.35
N ASP A 14 3.60 -1.50 -18.25
CA ASP A 14 2.97 -0.43 -17.46
C ASP A 14 3.40 1.01 -17.79
N THR A 15 4.00 1.26 -18.96
CA THR A 15 4.48 2.58 -19.36
C THR A 15 3.95 3.01 -20.73
N TRP A 16 3.50 4.27 -20.80
CA TRP A 16 3.02 4.93 -22.01
C TRP A 16 3.63 6.34 -22.11
N SER A 17 4.83 6.42 -22.67
CA SER A 17 5.58 7.68 -22.77
C SER A 17 6.31 7.79 -24.12
N TYR A 18 6.92 8.93 -24.42
CA TYR A 18 7.75 9.06 -25.63
C TYR A 18 8.95 8.10 -25.66
N LYS A 19 9.32 7.53 -24.51
CA LYS A 19 10.38 6.53 -24.41
C LYS A 19 9.91 5.15 -24.86
N THR A 20 8.59 4.92 -24.91
CA THR A 20 7.99 3.65 -25.35
C THR A 20 7.55 3.66 -26.80
N ASP A 21 7.65 4.78 -27.53
CA ASP A 21 7.22 4.89 -28.94
C ASP A 21 7.93 3.89 -29.89
N GLY A 22 9.09 3.38 -29.51
CA GLY A 22 9.82 2.34 -30.26
C GLY A 22 9.49 0.89 -29.88
N LYS A 23 8.61 0.68 -28.89
CA LYS A 23 8.25 -0.64 -28.36
C LYS A 23 7.11 -1.22 -29.19
N ARG A 24 7.28 -2.45 -29.65
CA ARG A 24 6.33 -3.15 -30.53
C ARG A 24 5.22 -3.85 -29.77
N TYR A 25 5.43 -4.17 -28.50
CA TYR A 25 4.46 -4.84 -27.64
C TYR A 25 4.34 -4.11 -26.32
N HIS A 26 3.12 -3.96 -25.81
CA HIS A 26 2.86 -3.38 -24.51
C HIS A 26 2.18 -4.42 -23.63
N PHE A 27 2.61 -4.50 -22.37
CA PHE A 27 2.03 -5.38 -21.35
C PHE A 27 1.51 -4.51 -20.21
N LEU A 28 0.31 -4.80 -19.72
CA LEU A 28 -0.29 -4.12 -18.59
C LEU A 28 -0.52 -5.12 -17.47
N SER A 29 0.17 -4.94 -16.36
CA SER A 29 0.15 -5.84 -15.21
C SER A 29 -1.19 -5.77 -14.47
N HIS A 30 -1.73 -4.56 -14.24
CA HIS A 30 -2.98 -4.34 -13.53
C HIS A 30 -3.54 -2.92 -13.75
N ALA A 31 -4.76 -2.65 -13.29
CA ALA A 31 -5.48 -1.41 -13.57
C ALA A 31 -5.40 -0.35 -12.44
N HIS A 32 -4.28 -0.21 -11.72
CA HIS A 32 -4.08 0.97 -10.86
C HIS A 32 -3.71 2.19 -11.70
N ARG A 33 -4.15 3.37 -11.26
CA ARG A 33 -4.10 4.60 -12.08
C ARG A 33 -2.68 5.05 -12.41
N ASP A 34 -1.73 4.84 -11.51
CA ASP A 34 -0.33 5.23 -11.73
C ASP A 34 0.40 4.31 -12.71
N HIS A 35 -0.09 3.07 -12.89
CA HIS A 35 0.32 2.15 -13.97
C HIS A 35 -0.40 2.44 -15.29
N LEU A 36 -1.34 3.39 -15.34
CA LEU A 36 -2.07 3.77 -16.56
C LEU A 36 -1.67 5.16 -17.07
N LYS A 37 -0.66 5.79 -16.47
CA LYS A 37 -0.26 7.16 -16.82
C LYS A 37 0.13 7.26 -18.29
N GLY A 38 -0.64 8.04 -19.05
CA GLY A 38 -0.43 8.30 -20.48
C GLY A 38 -1.15 7.33 -21.43
N ILE A 39 -1.80 6.28 -20.92
CA ILE A 39 -2.44 5.23 -21.74
C ILE A 39 -3.47 5.82 -22.72
N GLU A 40 -4.29 6.78 -22.28
CA GLU A 40 -5.33 7.41 -23.10
C GLU A 40 -4.80 8.07 -24.38
N SER A 41 -3.52 8.47 -24.40
CA SER A 41 -2.92 9.26 -25.47
C SER A 41 -1.96 8.46 -26.36
N ARG A 42 -1.42 7.35 -25.84
CA ARG A 42 -0.31 6.60 -26.47
C ARG A 42 -0.57 5.10 -26.57
N ALA A 43 -1.71 4.62 -26.08
CA ALA A 43 -2.10 3.23 -26.26
C ALA A 43 -2.15 2.87 -27.74
N SER A 44 -1.53 1.77 -28.09
CA SER A 44 -1.51 1.22 -29.45
C SER A 44 -1.49 -0.30 -29.38
N TYR A 45 -2.11 -0.93 -30.38
CA TYR A 45 -2.14 -2.38 -30.48
C TYR A 45 -0.71 -2.94 -30.69
N PRO A 46 -0.34 -4.07 -30.04
CA PRO A 46 -1.10 -4.82 -29.04
C PRO A 46 -0.76 -4.42 -27.58
N ILE A 47 -1.80 -4.36 -26.74
CA ILE A 47 -1.67 -4.29 -25.27
C ILE A 47 -2.16 -5.60 -24.65
N TYR A 48 -1.24 -6.38 -24.09
CA TYR A 48 -1.53 -7.65 -23.44
C TYR A 48 -1.92 -7.45 -21.98
N ALA A 49 -3.10 -7.92 -21.58
CA ALA A 49 -3.63 -7.79 -20.22
C ALA A 49 -4.71 -8.83 -19.92
N THR A 50 -5.02 -9.07 -18.64
CA THR A 50 -6.14 -9.93 -18.27
C THR A 50 -7.49 -9.30 -18.64
N ARG A 51 -8.51 -10.11 -18.88
CA ARG A 51 -9.88 -9.62 -19.16
C ARG A 51 -10.39 -8.66 -18.08
N VAL A 52 -10.09 -8.95 -16.80
CA VAL A 52 -10.48 -8.09 -15.68
C VAL A 52 -9.82 -6.72 -15.80
N THR A 53 -8.50 -6.70 -16.03
CA THR A 53 -7.74 -5.46 -16.24
C THR A 53 -8.26 -4.67 -17.44
N ILE A 54 -8.52 -5.33 -18.58
CA ILE A 54 -9.07 -4.68 -19.80
C ILE A 54 -10.41 -3.99 -19.48
N ASN A 55 -11.34 -4.71 -18.86
CA ASN A 55 -12.67 -4.16 -18.56
C ASN A 55 -12.59 -2.95 -17.61
N ILE A 56 -11.70 -2.97 -16.62
CA ILE A 56 -11.52 -1.83 -15.71
C ILE A 56 -10.90 -0.63 -16.44
N VAL A 57 -9.91 -0.86 -17.30
CA VAL A 57 -9.29 0.20 -18.12
C VAL A 57 -10.32 0.85 -19.03
N LEU A 58 -11.17 0.06 -19.70
CA LEU A 58 -12.25 0.57 -20.55
C LEU A 58 -13.32 1.32 -19.74
N ASN A 59 -13.54 0.96 -18.48
CA ASN A 59 -14.40 1.75 -17.59
C ASN A 59 -13.80 3.11 -17.23
N TYR A 60 -12.48 3.19 -17.00
CA TYR A 60 -11.82 4.47 -16.72
C TYR A 60 -11.68 5.34 -17.97
N TYR A 61 -11.45 4.71 -19.12
CA TYR A 61 -11.13 5.35 -20.39
C TYR A 61 -12.02 4.79 -21.52
N PRO A 62 -13.32 5.11 -21.53
CA PRO A 62 -14.28 4.56 -22.50
C PRO A 62 -14.01 4.97 -23.95
N GLN A 63 -13.10 5.92 -24.18
CA GLN A 63 -12.63 6.31 -25.50
C GLN A 63 -11.61 5.34 -26.12
N LEU A 64 -11.00 4.45 -25.33
CA LEU A 64 -10.08 3.44 -25.84
C LEU A 64 -10.86 2.35 -26.59
N ASP A 65 -10.35 1.92 -27.74
CA ASP A 65 -10.93 0.82 -28.50
C ASP A 65 -10.51 -0.52 -27.87
N GLU A 66 -11.48 -1.39 -27.54
CA GLU A 66 -11.21 -2.73 -27.01
C GLU A 66 -10.28 -3.53 -27.95
N ALA A 67 -10.32 -3.27 -29.26
CA ALA A 67 -9.51 -3.96 -30.26
C ALA A 67 -7.99 -3.74 -30.12
N ILE A 68 -7.54 -2.74 -29.33
CA ILE A 68 -6.10 -2.56 -29.07
C ILE A 68 -5.58 -3.56 -28.03
N PHE A 69 -6.46 -4.22 -27.29
CA PHE A 69 -6.10 -5.16 -26.24
C PHE A 69 -6.08 -6.60 -26.75
N VAL A 70 -5.17 -7.38 -26.17
CA VAL A 70 -5.09 -8.84 -26.33
C VAL A 70 -5.25 -9.47 -24.96
N GLU A 71 -6.33 -10.24 -24.79
CA GLU A 71 -6.59 -10.95 -23.54
C GLU A 71 -5.57 -12.07 -23.33
N ILE A 72 -5.02 -12.13 -22.11
CA ILE A 72 -4.12 -13.19 -21.65
C ILE A 72 -4.59 -13.73 -20.30
N LYS A 73 -4.33 -15.02 -20.02
CA LYS A 73 -4.80 -15.68 -18.79
C LYS A 73 -3.64 -16.14 -17.91
N VAL A 74 -3.87 -16.16 -16.60
CA VAL A 74 -2.92 -16.76 -15.65
C VAL A 74 -2.65 -18.21 -16.03
N GLY A 75 -1.36 -18.59 -16.05
CA GLY A 75 -0.88 -19.89 -16.48
C GLY A 75 -0.68 -20.05 -17.99
N GLU A 76 -1.06 -19.06 -18.80
CA GLU A 76 -0.85 -19.07 -20.24
C GLU A 76 0.59 -18.68 -20.61
N THR A 77 1.13 -19.37 -21.63
CA THR A 77 2.40 -19.01 -22.27
C THR A 77 2.14 -18.64 -23.73
N LEU A 78 2.50 -17.42 -24.10
CA LEU A 78 2.40 -16.89 -25.46
C LEU A 78 3.77 -16.93 -26.11
N VAL A 79 3.83 -17.30 -27.39
CA VAL A 79 5.04 -17.17 -28.22
C VAL A 79 4.83 -15.99 -29.17
N ILE A 80 5.73 -15.03 -29.11
CA ILE A 80 5.70 -13.80 -29.91
C ILE A 80 6.81 -13.90 -30.94
N ASN A 81 6.41 -13.95 -32.22
CA ASN A 81 7.34 -13.95 -33.33
C ASN A 81 7.75 -12.51 -33.65
N ASP A 82 8.98 -12.16 -33.28
CA ASP A 82 9.47 -10.79 -33.36
C ASP A 82 10.65 -10.68 -34.32
N ALA A 83 10.75 -9.55 -35.03
CA ALA A 83 11.79 -9.32 -36.02
C ALA A 83 13.21 -9.39 -35.44
N ASP A 84 13.38 -9.03 -34.17
CA ASP A 84 14.68 -9.06 -33.48
C ASP A 84 14.94 -10.40 -32.76
N GLY A 85 14.03 -11.38 -32.90
CA GLY A 85 14.13 -12.72 -32.34
C GLY A 85 12.91 -13.08 -31.50
N ASP A 86 12.36 -14.27 -31.76
CA ASP A 86 11.19 -14.78 -31.06
C ASP A 86 11.43 -14.85 -29.54
N PHE A 87 10.38 -14.56 -28.78
CA PHE A 87 10.39 -14.69 -27.33
C PHE A 87 9.05 -15.22 -26.84
N SER A 88 9.04 -15.76 -25.63
CA SER A 88 7.81 -16.20 -24.97
C SER A 88 7.50 -15.37 -23.74
N VAL A 89 6.22 -15.30 -23.40
CA VAL A 89 5.70 -14.62 -22.22
C VAL A 89 4.79 -15.57 -21.47
N THR A 90 5.13 -15.89 -20.22
CA THR A 90 4.25 -16.65 -19.33
C THR A 90 3.65 -15.74 -18.26
N VAL A 91 2.35 -15.87 -18.05
CA VAL A 91 1.57 -15.05 -17.12
C VAL A 91 1.37 -15.77 -15.79
N CYS A 92 1.68 -15.10 -14.69
CA CYS A 92 1.49 -15.61 -13.33
C CYS A 92 0.59 -14.66 -12.52
N ASP A 93 -0.12 -15.16 -11.50
CA ASP A 93 -0.91 -14.30 -10.60
C ASP A 93 0.02 -13.43 -9.73
N ALA A 94 -0.27 -12.14 -9.59
CA ALA A 94 0.55 -11.22 -8.80
C ALA A 94 0.12 -11.11 -7.32
N ASN A 95 -1.02 -11.68 -6.96
CA ASN A 95 -1.59 -11.65 -5.61
C ASN A 95 -1.72 -10.22 -5.03
N HIS A 96 -1.97 -9.25 -5.91
CA HIS A 96 -2.04 -7.83 -5.57
C HIS A 96 -3.48 -7.31 -5.56
N CYS A 97 -4.11 -7.23 -6.73
CA CYS A 97 -5.52 -6.91 -6.88
C CYS A 97 -6.16 -7.78 -7.96
N SER A 98 -7.48 -7.67 -8.13
CA SER A 98 -8.21 -8.48 -9.12
C SER A 98 -7.71 -8.21 -10.54
N GLY A 99 -7.26 -9.27 -11.21
CA GLY A 99 -6.70 -9.19 -12.57
C GLY A 99 -5.21 -8.87 -12.64
N ALA A 100 -4.54 -8.63 -11.50
CA ALA A 100 -3.13 -8.32 -11.44
C ALA A 100 -2.25 -9.55 -11.74
N ILE A 101 -1.26 -9.35 -12.61
CA ILE A 101 -0.41 -10.43 -13.10
C ILE A 101 1.07 -10.03 -13.17
N MET A 102 1.92 -11.04 -13.04
CA MET A 102 3.35 -10.98 -13.33
C MET A 102 3.65 -11.57 -14.71
N PHE A 103 4.77 -11.16 -15.28
CA PHE A 103 5.22 -11.62 -16.60
C PHE A 103 6.61 -12.27 -16.51
N ILE A 104 6.73 -13.49 -17.04
CA ILE A 104 8.02 -14.14 -17.29
C ILE A 104 8.31 -14.06 -18.79
N PHE A 105 9.32 -13.29 -19.16
CA PHE A 105 9.80 -13.18 -20.54
C PHE A 105 11.03 -14.06 -20.75
N GLU A 106 11.03 -14.87 -21.80
CA GLU A 106 12.16 -15.71 -22.20
C GLU A 106 12.48 -15.49 -23.67
N GLY A 107 13.68 -15.02 -23.96
CA GLY A 107 14.14 -14.77 -25.33
C GLY A 107 15.66 -14.61 -25.40
N ILE A 108 16.17 -14.18 -26.55
CA ILE A 108 17.61 -13.97 -26.74
C ILE A 108 18.22 -12.90 -25.82
N PHE A 109 17.38 -12.05 -25.23
CA PHE A 109 17.75 -11.03 -24.25
C PHE A 109 17.91 -11.58 -22.82
N GLY A 110 17.67 -12.89 -22.62
CA GLY A 110 17.72 -13.56 -21.32
C GLY A 110 16.32 -13.80 -20.72
N ASN A 111 16.31 -14.25 -19.47
CA ASN A 111 15.11 -14.54 -18.71
C ASN A 111 14.77 -13.38 -17.78
N ILE A 112 13.60 -12.77 -17.95
CA ILE A 112 13.17 -11.59 -17.18
C ILE A 112 11.86 -11.90 -16.45
N LEU A 113 11.83 -11.65 -15.14
CA LEU A 113 10.58 -11.56 -14.38
C LEU A 113 10.23 -10.09 -14.19
N HIS A 114 9.03 -9.69 -14.58
CA HIS A 114 8.46 -8.40 -14.22
C HIS A 114 7.26 -8.61 -13.31
N THR A 115 7.34 -8.15 -12.07
CA THR A 115 6.32 -8.46 -11.07
C THR A 115 5.08 -7.55 -11.17
N GLY A 116 5.19 -6.41 -11.85
CA GLY A 116 4.22 -5.34 -11.63
C GLY A 116 4.21 -4.96 -10.15
N ASP A 117 3.04 -4.66 -9.61
CA ASP A 117 2.80 -4.62 -8.17
C ASP A 117 2.35 -5.99 -7.68
N CYS A 118 2.92 -6.48 -6.57
CA CYS A 118 2.75 -7.87 -6.16
C CYS A 118 2.90 -8.12 -4.66
N ARG A 119 2.23 -9.18 -4.18
CA ARG A 119 2.51 -9.78 -2.87
C ARG A 119 3.02 -11.21 -3.03
N LEU A 120 4.35 -11.35 -3.06
CA LEU A 120 5.09 -12.60 -3.25
C LEU A 120 5.08 -13.48 -2.01
N THR A 121 3.92 -14.06 -1.72
CA THR A 121 3.83 -15.10 -0.68
C THR A 121 4.53 -16.38 -1.14
N PRO A 122 4.90 -17.29 -0.22
CA PRO A 122 5.48 -18.58 -0.59
C PRO A 122 4.63 -19.37 -1.60
N ASP A 123 3.30 -19.30 -1.50
CA ASP A 123 2.39 -19.99 -2.43
C ASP A 123 2.47 -19.39 -3.83
N CYS A 124 2.52 -18.06 -3.96
CA CYS A 124 2.73 -17.38 -5.24
C CYS A 124 4.05 -17.80 -5.91
N LEU A 125 5.10 -18.04 -5.12
CA LEU A 125 6.39 -18.50 -5.63
C LEU A 125 6.36 -19.96 -6.10
N LEU A 126 5.48 -20.80 -5.57
CA LEU A 126 5.30 -22.17 -6.04
C LEU A 126 4.58 -22.21 -7.40
N ASP A 127 3.73 -21.22 -7.66
CA ASP A 127 3.05 -21.03 -8.94
C ASP A 127 4.00 -20.48 -10.02
N LEU A 128 5.12 -19.86 -9.62
CA LEU A 128 6.21 -19.59 -10.56
C LEU A 128 6.78 -20.91 -11.05
N GLN A 129 6.94 -21.04 -12.38
CA GLN A 129 7.40 -22.28 -13.00
C GLN A 129 8.60 -22.89 -12.26
N LEU A 130 8.49 -24.17 -11.89
CA LEU A 130 9.47 -24.88 -11.05
C LEU A 130 10.92 -24.79 -11.55
N LYS A 131 11.14 -24.46 -12.82
CA LYS A 131 12.48 -24.28 -13.39
C LYS A 131 13.24 -23.10 -12.78
N TYR A 132 12.56 -22.07 -12.25
CA TYR A 132 13.18 -20.88 -11.66
C TYR A 132 13.28 -20.89 -10.14
N VAL A 133 12.67 -21.87 -9.48
CA VAL A 133 12.55 -21.88 -8.01
C VAL A 133 13.52 -22.91 -7.42
N THR A 134 14.44 -22.44 -6.58
CA THR A 134 15.39 -23.32 -5.87
C THR A 134 14.67 -24.12 -4.78
N LYS A 135 14.62 -25.44 -4.91
CA LYS A 135 14.23 -26.31 -3.78
C LYS A 135 15.45 -26.57 -2.90
N ARG A 136 15.30 -26.54 -1.57
CA ARG A 136 16.40 -26.79 -0.62
C ARG A 136 17.19 -28.05 -1.00
N GLY A 137 18.49 -27.87 -1.27
CA GLY A 137 19.42 -28.96 -1.61
C GLY A 137 19.45 -29.38 -3.08
N LYS A 138 18.82 -28.63 -4.00
CA LYS A 138 18.90 -28.84 -5.45
C LYS A 138 19.29 -27.56 -6.17
N GLU A 139 20.07 -27.69 -7.24
CA GLU A 139 20.37 -26.57 -8.14
C GLU A 139 19.12 -26.15 -8.92
N THR A 140 19.01 -24.85 -9.22
CA THR A 140 17.97 -24.32 -10.11
C THR A 140 18.18 -24.80 -11.53
N VAL A 141 17.08 -25.14 -12.21
CA VAL A 141 17.15 -25.58 -13.62
C VAL A 141 17.43 -24.40 -14.53
N SER A 142 16.90 -23.23 -14.19
CA SER A 142 17.10 -21.96 -14.89
C SER A 142 17.14 -20.82 -13.88
N ARG A 143 17.74 -19.70 -14.27
CA ARG A 143 17.89 -18.49 -13.46
C ARG A 143 17.28 -17.30 -14.19
N PHE A 144 16.70 -16.37 -13.44
CA PHE A 144 16.37 -15.04 -13.97
C PHE A 144 17.63 -14.18 -14.09
N ASP A 145 17.86 -13.65 -15.29
CA ASP A 145 18.90 -12.65 -15.52
C ASP A 145 18.50 -11.31 -14.88
N PHE A 146 17.23 -10.95 -14.99
CA PHE A 146 16.68 -9.73 -14.40
C PHE A 146 15.35 -10.00 -13.70
N ILE A 147 15.18 -9.41 -12.52
CA ILE A 147 13.87 -9.25 -11.90
C ILE A 147 13.59 -7.75 -11.78
N PHE A 148 12.50 -7.30 -12.40
CA PHE A 148 11.88 -6.01 -12.14
C PHE A 148 10.87 -6.23 -11.02
N LEU A 149 11.24 -5.79 -9.81
CA LEU A 149 10.63 -6.16 -8.54
C LEU A 149 9.87 -4.99 -7.91
N ASP A 150 8.63 -5.25 -7.48
CA ASP A 150 7.89 -4.40 -6.54
C ASP A 150 8.64 -4.32 -5.21
N CYS A 151 9.19 -3.14 -4.92
CA CYS A 151 9.93 -2.88 -3.70
C CYS A 151 9.19 -1.90 -2.77
N THR A 152 7.86 -1.74 -2.91
CA THR A 152 7.04 -0.77 -2.18
C THR A 152 7.35 -0.73 -0.68
N PHE A 153 7.53 -1.91 -0.05
CA PHE A 153 7.87 -2.03 1.37
C PHE A 153 9.25 -2.65 1.63
N GLY A 154 10.19 -2.60 0.67
CA GLY A 154 11.55 -3.14 0.84
C GLY A 154 12.34 -2.50 2.00
N GLY A 155 12.06 -1.23 2.30
CA GLY A 155 12.62 -0.50 3.44
C GLY A 155 11.83 -0.65 4.75
N CYS A 156 10.70 -1.35 4.76
CA CYS A 156 9.84 -1.48 5.93
C CYS A 156 10.21 -2.72 6.75
N PHE A 157 10.48 -2.55 8.05
CA PHE A 157 10.81 -3.66 8.96
C PHE A 157 9.60 -4.23 9.71
N LEU A 158 8.39 -3.81 9.34
CA LEU A 158 7.17 -4.34 9.94
C LEU A 158 6.83 -5.70 9.34
N LYS A 159 6.50 -6.64 10.23
CA LYS A 159 6.02 -7.97 9.84
C LYS A 159 4.54 -7.92 9.54
N PHE A 160 4.20 -7.72 8.27
CA PHE A 160 2.79 -7.65 7.87
C PHE A 160 2.06 -8.96 8.18
N PRO A 161 0.80 -8.90 8.66
CA PRO A 161 -0.04 -10.08 8.76
C PRO A 161 -0.36 -10.62 7.35
N THR A 162 -0.75 -11.90 7.26
CA THR A 162 -1.30 -12.45 6.02
C THR A 162 -2.61 -11.74 5.67
N LYS A 163 -3.02 -11.78 4.38
CA LYS A 163 -4.30 -11.19 3.96
C LYS A 163 -5.48 -11.78 4.75
N GLU A 164 -5.48 -13.10 4.96
CA GLU A 164 -6.51 -13.83 5.71
C GLU A 164 -6.57 -13.37 7.17
N SER A 165 -5.41 -13.24 7.82
CA SER A 165 -5.33 -12.74 9.19
C SER A 165 -5.84 -11.31 9.31
N ALA A 166 -5.45 -10.43 8.39
CA ALA A 166 -5.93 -9.04 8.36
C ALA A 166 -7.45 -8.96 8.11
N ILE A 167 -7.98 -9.74 7.17
CA ILE A 167 -9.44 -9.84 6.94
C ILE A 167 -10.15 -10.32 8.21
N GLN A 168 -9.60 -11.33 8.90
CA GLN A 168 -10.16 -11.81 10.15
C GLN A 168 -10.12 -10.75 11.24
N GLN A 169 -9.10 -9.90 11.30
CA GLN A 169 -9.04 -8.77 12.21
C GLN A 169 -10.14 -7.73 11.93
N VAL A 170 -10.43 -7.43 10.66
CA VAL A 170 -11.58 -6.58 10.27
C VAL A 170 -12.89 -7.20 10.77
N ILE A 171 -13.12 -8.48 10.50
CA ILE A 171 -14.32 -9.21 10.94
C ILE A 171 -14.44 -9.20 12.48
N ASN A 172 -13.35 -9.46 13.19
CA ASN A 172 -13.31 -9.45 14.65
C ASN A 172 -13.60 -8.06 15.21
N CYS A 173 -13.09 -7.00 14.57
CA CYS A 173 -13.40 -5.63 14.93
C CYS A 173 -14.91 -5.38 14.83
N ILE A 174 -15.57 -5.81 13.75
CA ILE A 174 -17.02 -5.70 13.59
C ILE A 174 -17.77 -6.49 14.68
N TRP A 175 -17.34 -7.71 14.99
CA TRP A 175 -17.95 -8.54 16.04
C TRP A 175 -17.84 -7.93 17.44
N LYS A 176 -16.76 -7.21 17.73
CA LYS A 176 -16.58 -6.47 19.00
C LYS A 176 -17.50 -5.26 19.12
N HIS A 177 -18.13 -4.82 18.02
CA HIS A 177 -19.04 -3.67 17.97
C HIS A 177 -20.42 -4.07 17.43
N PRO A 178 -21.15 -4.99 18.10
CA PRO A 178 -22.42 -5.52 17.60
C PRO A 178 -23.52 -4.46 17.52
N HIS A 179 -23.43 -3.41 18.34
CA HIS A 179 -24.41 -2.33 18.41
C HIS A 179 -24.15 -1.17 17.44
N ALA A 180 -23.06 -1.22 16.66
CA ALA A 180 -22.80 -0.20 15.64
C ALA A 180 -23.90 -0.27 14.55
N PRO A 181 -24.69 0.81 14.36
CA PRO A 181 -25.82 0.80 13.44
C PRO A 181 -25.36 0.83 11.98
N LEU A 182 -24.24 1.50 11.72
CA LEU A 182 -23.54 1.54 10.44
C LEU A 182 -22.08 1.15 10.65
N VAL A 183 -21.54 0.43 9.67
CA VAL A 183 -20.13 0.02 9.57
C VAL A 183 -19.60 0.54 8.25
N TYR A 184 -18.72 1.53 8.33
CA TYR A 184 -18.02 2.11 7.20
C TYR A 184 -16.67 1.42 7.01
N LEU A 185 -16.54 0.72 5.89
CA LEU A 185 -15.29 0.14 5.42
C LEU A 185 -14.60 1.15 4.52
N ALA A 186 -13.51 1.73 5.00
CA ALA A 186 -12.68 2.60 4.23
C ALA A 186 -11.83 1.77 3.27
N CYS A 187 -12.25 1.70 2.02
CA CYS A 187 -11.59 0.93 0.96
C CYS A 187 -11.38 1.82 -0.26
N ASP A 188 -10.29 1.59 -0.97
CA ASP A 188 -10.01 2.24 -2.25
C ASP A 188 -10.16 1.26 -3.42
N LEU A 189 -10.05 1.79 -4.63
CA LEU A 189 -10.72 1.27 -5.81
C LEU A 189 -10.43 -0.19 -6.19
N LEU A 190 -9.20 -0.67 -5.95
CA LEU A 190 -8.77 -2.00 -6.34
C LEU A 190 -7.88 -2.64 -5.28
N GLY A 191 -8.19 -3.91 -4.97
CA GLY A 191 -7.42 -4.81 -4.12
C GLY A 191 -7.97 -5.00 -2.69
N HIS A 192 -8.99 -4.25 -2.29
CA HIS A 192 -9.73 -4.50 -1.03
C HIS A 192 -10.95 -5.43 -1.22
N GLU A 193 -11.16 -6.00 -2.41
CA GLU A 193 -12.38 -6.75 -2.73
C GLU A 193 -12.54 -8.00 -1.87
N GLU A 194 -11.44 -8.68 -1.53
CA GLU A 194 -11.46 -9.82 -0.62
C GLU A 194 -12.03 -9.45 0.76
N ILE A 195 -11.72 -8.26 1.29
CA ILE A 195 -12.28 -7.78 2.55
C ILE A 195 -13.79 -7.62 2.41
N LEU A 196 -14.24 -6.96 1.36
CA LEU A 196 -15.67 -6.70 1.10
C LEU A 196 -16.45 -8.00 0.92
N ILE A 197 -15.90 -8.94 0.15
CA ILE A 197 -16.48 -10.26 -0.08
C ILE A 197 -16.60 -11.02 1.25
N GLN A 198 -15.54 -11.08 2.06
CA GLN A 198 -15.53 -11.84 3.30
C GLN A 198 -16.41 -11.21 4.37
N VAL A 199 -16.46 -9.88 4.49
CA VAL A 199 -17.41 -9.19 5.36
C VAL A 199 -18.85 -9.49 4.91
N SER A 200 -19.15 -9.33 3.63
CA SER A 200 -20.50 -9.58 3.11
C SER A 200 -20.97 -11.02 3.35
N ARG A 201 -20.10 -11.99 3.10
CA ARG A 201 -20.37 -13.41 3.36
C ARG A 201 -20.55 -13.71 4.85
N THR A 202 -19.67 -13.18 5.69
CA THR A 202 -19.68 -13.45 7.14
C THR A 202 -20.94 -12.92 7.82
N PHE A 203 -21.38 -11.72 7.46
CA PHE A 203 -22.53 -11.07 8.07
C PHE A 203 -23.83 -11.24 7.27
N GLY A 204 -23.80 -12.00 6.16
CA GLY A 204 -24.96 -12.26 5.32
C GLY A 204 -25.62 -10.99 4.75
N SER A 205 -24.84 -9.92 4.57
CA SER A 205 -25.35 -8.60 4.21
C SER A 205 -24.53 -7.99 3.08
N LYS A 206 -25.21 -7.31 2.16
CA LYS A 206 -24.57 -6.62 1.04
C LYS A 206 -24.05 -5.25 1.49
N ILE A 207 -23.05 -4.75 0.79
CA ILE A 207 -22.36 -3.51 1.15
C ILE A 207 -22.82 -2.41 0.19
N TYR A 208 -23.33 -1.32 0.75
CA TYR A 208 -23.72 -0.17 -0.05
C TYR A 208 -22.50 0.61 -0.54
N VAL A 209 -22.55 0.98 -1.80
CA VAL A 209 -21.60 1.87 -2.44
C VAL A 209 -22.40 2.98 -3.11
N ASP A 210 -22.14 4.22 -2.71
CA ASP A 210 -22.79 5.37 -3.32
C ASP A 210 -22.22 5.61 -4.74
N GLN A 211 -23.00 5.23 -5.75
CA GLN A 211 -22.63 5.40 -7.15
C GLN A 211 -22.48 6.87 -7.54
N SER A 212 -23.19 7.79 -6.88
CA SER A 212 -23.12 9.22 -7.21
C SER A 212 -21.81 9.86 -6.78
N THR A 213 -21.29 9.46 -5.62
CA THR A 213 -20.03 10.01 -5.08
C THR A 213 -18.82 9.17 -5.44
N SER A 214 -18.99 7.88 -5.77
CA SER A 214 -17.91 6.95 -6.08
C SER A 214 -18.21 6.07 -7.32
N PRO A 215 -18.51 6.66 -8.49
CA PRO A 215 -18.93 5.91 -9.68
C PRO A 215 -17.88 4.90 -10.14
N ASP A 216 -16.61 5.30 -10.19
CA ASP A 216 -15.51 4.41 -10.59
C ASP A 216 -15.41 3.17 -9.69
N PHE A 217 -15.53 3.36 -8.37
CA PHE A 217 -15.46 2.26 -7.40
C PHE A 217 -16.66 1.33 -7.58
N PHE A 218 -17.87 1.89 -7.70
CA PHE A 218 -19.07 1.12 -7.93
C PHE A 218 -18.94 0.27 -9.20
N ASN A 219 -18.53 0.88 -10.31
CA ASN A 219 -18.41 0.21 -11.60
C ASN A 219 -17.36 -0.90 -11.56
N THR A 220 -16.19 -0.64 -10.96
CA THR A 220 -15.13 -1.64 -10.78
C THR A 220 -15.59 -2.80 -9.89
N LEU A 221 -16.21 -2.53 -8.75
CA LEU A 221 -16.72 -3.58 -7.87
C LEU A 221 -17.86 -4.37 -8.53
N ALA A 222 -18.68 -3.73 -9.38
CA ALA A 222 -19.75 -4.39 -10.12
C ALA A 222 -19.21 -5.35 -11.18
N LEU A 223 -18.02 -5.09 -11.73
CA LEU A 223 -17.33 -6.02 -12.63
C LEU A 223 -16.75 -7.22 -11.86
N ILE A 224 -16.15 -6.99 -10.70
CA ILE A 224 -15.36 -8.01 -9.97
C ILE A 224 -16.24 -8.85 -9.04
N ALA A 225 -17.09 -8.21 -8.25
CA ALA A 225 -17.88 -8.85 -7.19
C ALA A 225 -19.30 -8.24 -7.08
N PRO A 226 -20.14 -8.32 -8.14
CA PRO A 226 -21.47 -7.71 -8.15
C PRO A 226 -22.40 -8.25 -7.06
N HIS A 227 -22.16 -9.48 -6.59
CA HIS A 227 -22.94 -10.11 -5.53
C HIS A 227 -22.80 -9.43 -4.17
N VAL A 228 -21.73 -8.65 -3.95
CA VAL A 228 -21.47 -7.91 -2.72
C VAL A 228 -22.22 -6.58 -2.66
N ILE A 229 -22.59 -6.00 -3.80
CA ILE A 229 -23.12 -4.63 -3.88
C ILE A 229 -24.58 -4.55 -3.47
N SER A 230 -24.89 -3.59 -2.59
CA SER A 230 -26.24 -3.11 -2.27
C SER A 230 -26.50 -1.76 -2.95
N ASN A 231 -27.71 -1.59 -3.47
CA ASN A 231 -28.22 -0.28 -3.90
C ASN A 231 -29.05 0.41 -2.80
N ASP A 232 -29.22 -0.24 -1.64
CA ASP A 232 -29.98 0.29 -0.51
C ASP A 232 -29.06 1.09 0.42
N PRO A 233 -29.23 2.43 0.51
CA PRO A 233 -28.43 3.28 1.38
C PRO A 233 -28.65 2.99 2.87
N SER A 234 -29.70 2.25 3.24
CA SER A 234 -29.94 1.81 4.62
C SER A 234 -29.15 0.56 5.01
N SER A 235 -28.35 -0.01 4.10
CA SER A 235 -27.51 -1.16 4.43
C SER A 235 -26.58 -0.85 5.60
N ARG A 236 -26.45 -1.80 6.54
CA ARG A 236 -25.54 -1.67 7.68
C ARG A 236 -24.10 -1.45 7.25
N PHE A 237 -23.68 -2.07 6.14
CA PHE A 237 -22.30 -2.00 5.66
C PHE A 237 -22.20 -1.02 4.50
N GLN A 238 -21.24 -0.12 4.58
CA GLN A 238 -21.07 1.03 3.71
C GLN A 238 -19.60 1.11 3.28
N VAL A 239 -19.32 1.38 2.00
CA VAL A 239 -17.96 1.75 1.58
C VAL A 239 -17.79 3.26 1.69
N ILE A 240 -16.62 3.69 2.15
CA ILE A 240 -16.18 5.07 2.14
C ILE A 240 -14.78 5.17 1.52
N ARG A 241 -14.54 6.18 0.68
CA ARG A 241 -13.22 6.42 0.08
C ARG A 241 -12.28 7.08 1.09
N PHE A 242 -10.96 6.92 0.90
CA PHE A 242 -9.95 7.55 1.77
C PHE A 242 -10.00 9.08 1.74
N LYS A 243 -10.28 9.69 0.58
CA LYS A 243 -10.42 11.14 0.44
C LYS A 243 -11.55 11.67 1.33
N GLY A 244 -11.19 12.50 2.32
CA GLY A 244 -12.14 13.08 3.28
C GLY A 244 -12.63 12.11 4.35
N LEU A 245 -11.99 10.96 4.52
CA LEU A 245 -12.37 9.93 5.51
C LEU A 245 -12.41 10.49 6.93
N TYR A 246 -11.35 11.16 7.36
CA TYR A 246 -11.24 11.70 8.72
C TYR A 246 -12.31 12.76 9.01
N GLU A 247 -12.57 13.68 8.07
CA GLU A 247 -13.60 14.70 8.28
C GLU A 247 -14.98 14.07 8.39
N ARG A 248 -15.34 13.18 7.45
CA ARG A 248 -16.63 12.48 7.48
C ARG A 248 -16.80 11.63 8.74
N ALA A 249 -15.76 10.92 9.16
CA ALA A 249 -15.78 10.14 10.40
C ALA A 249 -16.01 11.06 11.60
N ARG A 250 -15.25 12.16 11.70
CA ARG A 250 -15.36 13.13 12.79
C ARG A 250 -16.77 13.74 12.87
N GLU A 251 -17.31 14.21 11.76
CA GLU A 251 -18.66 14.77 11.68
C GLU A 251 -19.71 13.75 12.10
N THR A 252 -19.63 12.53 11.57
CA THR A 252 -20.60 11.46 11.87
C THR A 252 -20.55 11.05 13.34
N LEU A 253 -19.36 10.88 13.90
CA LEU A 253 -19.16 10.48 15.30
C LEU A 253 -19.65 11.56 16.28
N ILE A 254 -19.33 12.84 16.02
CA ILE A 254 -19.80 13.97 16.85
C ILE A 254 -21.32 14.09 16.77
N ASN A 255 -21.91 13.94 15.59
CA ASN A 255 -23.36 13.99 15.42
C ASN A 255 -24.06 12.86 16.17
N ALA A 256 -23.53 11.63 16.12
CA ALA A 256 -24.06 10.51 16.89
C ALA A 256 -24.00 10.79 18.39
N GLN A 257 -22.87 11.32 18.88
CA GLN A 257 -22.69 11.68 20.28
C GLN A 257 -23.67 12.77 20.74
N ASN A 258 -23.76 13.89 20.02
CA ASN A 258 -24.63 15.01 20.36
C ASN A 258 -26.12 14.60 20.41
N ASN A 259 -26.51 13.68 19.52
CA ASN A 259 -27.89 13.20 19.43
C ASN A 259 -28.15 11.94 20.28
N HIS A 260 -27.19 11.50 21.09
CA HIS A 260 -27.28 10.29 21.92
C HIS A 260 -27.65 9.03 21.11
N GLN A 261 -27.16 8.95 19.88
CA GLN A 261 -27.35 7.81 18.98
C GLN A 261 -26.21 6.80 19.13
N PRO A 262 -26.46 5.51 18.83
CA PRO A 262 -25.40 4.51 18.78
C PRO A 262 -24.26 4.90 17.82
N THR A 263 -23.02 4.76 18.28
CA THR A 263 -21.84 5.18 17.53
C THR A 263 -21.61 4.29 16.31
N PRO A 264 -21.50 4.86 15.09
CA PRO A 264 -21.11 4.10 13.91
C PRO A 264 -19.65 3.67 13.99
N LEU A 265 -19.32 2.58 13.29
CA LEU A 265 -17.97 2.02 13.26
C LEU A 265 -17.29 2.40 11.95
N PHE A 266 -16.08 2.93 12.03
CA PHE A 266 -15.22 3.19 10.87
C PHE A 266 -13.99 2.30 10.95
N ILE A 267 -13.71 1.54 9.88
CA ILE A 267 -12.56 0.66 9.78
C ILE A 267 -11.75 1.01 8.53
N ARG A 268 -10.45 1.27 8.67
CA ARG A 268 -9.48 1.51 7.59
C ARG A 268 -8.46 0.35 7.52
N PRO A 269 -8.66 -0.62 6.63
CA PRO A 269 -7.63 -1.59 6.28
C PRO A 269 -6.55 -0.91 5.40
N SER A 270 -5.38 -0.62 5.96
CA SER A 270 -4.30 0.04 5.21
C SER A 270 -2.93 -0.23 5.82
N THR A 271 -1.95 -0.56 4.99
CA THR A 271 -0.54 -0.60 5.39
C THR A 271 0.03 0.79 5.65
N GLN A 272 -0.46 1.84 4.99
CA GLN A 272 0.13 3.19 5.07
C GLN A 272 0.09 3.78 6.49
N TRP A 273 -1.01 3.54 7.22
CA TRP A 273 -1.14 3.96 8.61
C TRP A 273 -0.06 3.34 9.52
N TYR A 274 0.39 2.12 9.19
CA TYR A 274 1.43 1.39 9.92
C TYR A 274 2.83 1.68 9.42
N ALA A 275 3.06 1.72 8.10
CA ALA A 275 4.41 1.79 7.52
C ALA A 275 4.92 3.21 7.27
N ILE A 276 4.01 4.19 7.13
CA ILE A 276 4.35 5.56 6.74
C ILE A 276 3.95 6.54 7.85
N GLU A 277 2.70 6.44 8.34
CA GLU A 277 2.14 7.38 9.31
C GLU A 277 2.57 7.07 10.78
N SER A 278 3.22 5.93 11.04
CA SER A 278 3.64 5.52 12.38
C SER A 278 5.01 6.06 12.82
N ASN A 279 5.83 6.58 11.89
CA ASN A 279 7.15 7.14 12.20
C ASN A 279 7.11 8.35 13.15
N ALA A 280 5.92 8.87 13.46
CA ALA A 280 5.68 9.96 14.41
C ALA A 280 5.06 9.51 15.75
N ARG A 281 4.89 8.20 16.00
CA ARG A 281 4.18 7.68 17.19
C ARG A 281 5.13 7.25 18.30
N ALA A 282 4.65 7.45 19.54
CA ALA A 282 5.37 7.07 20.75
C ALA A 282 5.29 5.55 21.05
N HIS A 283 4.31 4.83 20.47
CA HIS A 283 4.12 3.39 20.64
C HIS A 283 4.13 2.63 19.31
N ILE A 284 4.55 1.36 19.38
CA ILE A 284 4.56 0.45 18.24
C ILE A 284 3.12 -0.06 18.04
N PRO A 285 2.50 0.15 16.87
CA PRO A 285 1.12 -0.26 16.62
C PRO A 285 0.97 -1.78 16.56
N SER A 286 -0.21 -2.28 16.93
CA SER A 286 -0.49 -3.73 16.90
C SER A 286 -0.75 -4.24 15.50
N LEU A 287 -0.01 -5.29 15.09
CA LEU A 287 -0.15 -5.93 13.77
C LEU A 287 -1.05 -7.19 13.81
N THR A 288 -1.50 -7.58 15.00
CA THR A 288 -2.28 -8.80 15.23
C THR A 288 -3.73 -8.52 15.63
N GLU A 289 -4.07 -7.27 15.92
CA GLU A 289 -5.43 -6.82 16.20
C GLU A 289 -5.69 -5.42 15.65
N SER A 290 -6.96 -5.10 15.46
CA SER A 290 -7.39 -3.76 15.07
C SER A 290 -7.10 -2.75 16.18
N GLU A 291 -6.58 -1.59 15.82
CA GLU A 291 -6.23 -0.51 16.75
C GLU A 291 -7.04 0.75 16.45
N GLN A 292 -7.61 1.39 17.48
CA GLN A 292 -8.34 2.63 17.31
C GLN A 292 -7.39 3.83 17.44
N ASP A 293 -7.49 4.79 16.52
CA ASP A 293 -6.79 6.06 16.63
C ASP A 293 -7.55 7.09 17.48
N ASP A 294 -6.91 8.22 17.76
CA ASP A 294 -7.47 9.32 18.56
C ASP A 294 -8.71 9.98 17.91
N PHE A 295 -8.97 9.71 16.63
CA PHE A 295 -10.13 10.21 15.88
C PHE A 295 -11.29 9.21 15.86
N GLY A 296 -11.15 8.07 16.54
CA GLY A 296 -12.17 7.04 16.64
C GLY A 296 -12.17 6.06 15.45
N LEU A 297 -11.20 6.14 14.54
CA LEU A 297 -11.07 5.27 13.39
C LEU A 297 -10.31 3.99 13.78
N TRP A 298 -10.86 2.83 13.43
CA TRP A 298 -10.17 1.55 13.65
C TRP A 298 -9.29 1.21 12.46
N HIS A 299 -8.05 0.83 12.71
CA HIS A 299 -7.06 0.48 11.70
C HIS A 299 -6.76 -1.00 11.75
N VAL A 300 -6.53 -1.58 10.57
CA VAL A 300 -6.06 -2.96 10.41
C VAL A 300 -4.95 -2.95 9.36
N CYS A 301 -3.81 -3.55 9.68
CA CYS A 301 -2.71 -3.67 8.72
C CYS A 301 -3.09 -4.68 7.64
N PHE A 302 -3.48 -4.20 6.46
CA PHE A 302 -3.81 -5.01 5.30
C PHE A 302 -2.92 -4.59 4.13
N SER A 303 -2.09 -5.51 3.65
CA SER A 303 -1.15 -5.27 2.56
C SER A 303 -1.42 -6.15 1.35
N MET A 304 -1.39 -5.51 0.18
CA MET A 304 -1.44 -6.11 -1.16
C MET A 304 -0.06 -6.09 -1.85
N HIS A 305 0.95 -5.61 -1.12
CA HIS A 305 2.34 -5.66 -1.52
C HIS A 305 3.13 -6.51 -0.54
N SER A 306 4.22 -7.06 -1.03
CA SER A 306 5.13 -7.90 -0.25
C SER A 306 5.72 -7.15 0.95
N SER A 307 5.80 -7.82 2.11
CA SER A 307 6.66 -7.35 3.21
C SER A 307 8.13 -7.51 2.83
N ARG A 308 9.03 -6.84 3.56
CA ARG A 308 10.47 -7.03 3.38
C ARG A 308 10.88 -8.49 3.53
N GLU A 309 10.35 -9.22 4.51
CA GLU A 309 10.66 -10.65 4.69
C GLU A 309 10.16 -11.51 3.53
N GLU A 310 8.97 -11.22 2.99
CA GLU A 310 8.43 -11.89 1.80
C GLU A 310 9.36 -11.66 0.59
N LEU A 311 9.84 -10.42 0.38
CA LEU A 311 10.80 -10.08 -0.68
C LEU A 311 12.16 -10.78 -0.51
N GLU A 312 12.74 -10.78 0.69
CA GLU A 312 14.02 -11.44 0.97
C GLU A 312 13.92 -12.96 0.74
N LEU A 313 12.83 -13.58 1.19
CA LEU A 313 12.57 -15.00 0.96
C LEU A 313 12.40 -15.30 -0.53
N ALA A 314 11.64 -14.47 -1.26
CA ALA A 314 11.46 -14.61 -2.70
C ALA A 314 12.81 -14.58 -3.44
N LEU A 315 13.66 -13.61 -3.14
CA LEU A 315 14.97 -13.49 -3.77
C LEU A 315 15.91 -14.65 -3.41
N GLN A 316 15.87 -15.16 -2.17
CA GLN A 316 16.62 -16.35 -1.77
C GLN A 316 16.21 -17.60 -2.55
N LEU A 317 14.93 -17.72 -2.93
CA LEU A 317 14.40 -18.84 -3.68
C LEU A 317 14.63 -18.70 -5.20
N LEU A 318 14.47 -17.50 -5.74
CA LEU A 318 14.60 -17.21 -7.18
C LEU A 318 16.05 -17.04 -7.63
N GLN A 319 16.91 -16.61 -6.72
CA GLN A 319 18.34 -16.39 -6.92
C GLN A 319 18.70 -15.62 -8.21
N PRO A 320 18.11 -14.45 -8.49
CA PRO A 320 18.33 -13.75 -9.76
C PRO A 320 19.75 -13.20 -9.90
N LYS A 321 20.16 -12.88 -11.12
CA LYS A 321 21.43 -12.19 -11.39
C LYS A 321 21.35 -10.72 -11.01
N TRP A 322 20.32 -10.04 -11.48
CA TRP A 322 20.07 -8.62 -11.18
C TRP A 322 18.66 -8.39 -10.71
N VAL A 323 18.49 -7.41 -9.81
CA VAL A 323 17.20 -6.94 -9.31
C VAL A 323 17.11 -5.43 -9.55
N ILE A 324 16.00 -5.01 -10.15
CA ILE A 324 15.69 -3.63 -10.47
C ILE A 324 14.36 -3.30 -9.81
N SER A 325 14.30 -2.21 -9.05
CA SER A 325 13.06 -1.74 -8.42
C SER A 325 12.08 -1.22 -9.48
N THR A 326 10.83 -1.68 -9.47
CA THR A 326 9.74 -1.07 -10.28
C THR A 326 9.19 0.20 -9.64
N THR A 327 9.40 0.36 -8.32
CA THR A 327 9.01 1.55 -7.55
C THR A 327 10.11 2.63 -7.56
N PRO A 328 9.77 3.94 -7.55
CA PRO A 328 10.74 5.03 -7.48
C PRO A 328 11.60 5.01 -6.21
N SER A 329 12.83 5.55 -6.31
CA SER A 329 14.00 5.26 -5.44
C SER A 329 14.46 3.80 -5.58
N SER A 330 15.77 3.54 -5.60
CA SER A 330 16.31 2.19 -5.80
C SER A 330 16.10 1.31 -4.55
N LEU A 331 14.85 1.10 -4.15
CA LEU A 331 14.44 0.38 -2.95
C LEU A 331 14.88 -1.09 -2.97
N ALA A 332 15.21 -1.63 -4.14
CA ALA A 332 15.89 -2.92 -4.25
C ALA A 332 17.18 -2.95 -3.42
N MET A 333 17.90 -1.84 -3.32
CA MET A 333 19.11 -1.72 -2.49
C MET A 333 18.82 -1.76 -0.99
N GLU A 334 17.58 -1.59 -0.54
CA GLU A 334 17.24 -1.77 0.86
C GLU A 334 17.31 -3.24 1.27
N LEU A 335 17.17 -4.17 0.32
CA LEU A 335 17.19 -5.61 0.55
C LEU A 335 18.61 -6.14 0.72
N SER A 336 18.82 -6.93 1.77
CA SER A 336 20.08 -7.57 2.10
C SER A 336 20.50 -8.57 1.04
N TYR A 337 19.56 -9.32 0.45
CA TYR A 337 19.87 -10.23 -0.66
C TYR A 337 20.57 -9.49 -1.80
N VAL A 338 19.98 -8.38 -2.26
CA VAL A 338 20.45 -7.59 -3.41
C VAL A 338 21.85 -7.05 -3.16
N LYS A 339 22.07 -6.42 -1.98
CA LYS A 339 23.38 -5.91 -1.55
C LYS A 339 24.48 -6.99 -1.57
N ASN A 340 24.14 -8.21 -1.17
CA ASN A 340 25.12 -9.27 -0.95
C ASN A 340 25.38 -10.16 -2.17
N HIS A 341 24.42 -10.28 -3.09
CA HIS A 341 24.46 -11.31 -4.16
C HIS A 341 24.37 -10.75 -5.58
N CYS A 342 23.85 -9.52 -5.77
CA CYS A 342 23.70 -8.94 -7.11
C CYS A 342 24.88 -8.04 -7.51
N PHE A 343 25.86 -7.81 -6.63
CA PHE A 343 27.03 -6.98 -6.92
C PHE A 343 28.33 -7.70 -6.54
N GLY A 344 29.02 -8.27 -7.54
CA GLY A 344 30.38 -8.80 -7.40
C GLY A 344 31.38 -7.99 -8.21
N GLU A 345 32.49 -7.56 -7.60
CA GLU A 345 33.55 -6.75 -8.26
C GLU A 345 34.18 -7.43 -9.50
N SER A 346 34.08 -8.76 -9.62
CA SER A 346 34.69 -9.53 -10.71
C SER A 346 33.84 -9.66 -11.97
N GLU A 347 32.51 -9.59 -11.89
CA GLU A 347 31.62 -9.82 -13.05
C GLU A 347 31.43 -8.56 -13.93
N ILE A 348 31.69 -7.38 -13.38
CA ILE A 348 31.63 -6.11 -14.11
C ILE A 348 32.68 -6.05 -15.25
N LYS A 349 33.80 -6.77 -15.12
CA LYS A 349 34.90 -6.76 -16.11
C LYS A 349 34.73 -7.76 -17.26
N THR A 350 34.06 -8.88 -17.04
CA THR A 350 33.93 -9.96 -18.04
C THR A 350 32.86 -9.69 -19.10
N MET A 351 31.92 -8.78 -18.80
CA MET A 351 30.73 -8.59 -19.60
C MET A 351 30.89 -7.59 -20.77
N ALA A 352 32.04 -6.92 -20.94
CA ALA A 352 32.26 -5.88 -21.95
C ALA A 352 32.02 -6.31 -23.44
N GLY A 353 31.73 -7.59 -23.70
CA GLY A 353 31.41 -8.14 -25.02
C GLY A 353 29.96 -8.62 -25.24
N GLU A 354 29.07 -8.60 -24.22
CA GLU A 354 27.71 -9.17 -24.35
C GLU A 354 26.65 -8.07 -24.46
N GLY A 355 25.65 -8.24 -25.35
CA GLY A 355 24.55 -7.29 -25.60
C GLY A 355 23.75 -6.89 -24.35
N VAL A 356 23.87 -7.67 -23.28
CA VAL A 356 23.36 -7.39 -21.92
C VAL A 356 23.91 -6.07 -21.35
N TRP A 357 25.14 -5.62 -21.69
CA TRP A 357 25.63 -4.31 -21.25
C TRP A 357 24.89 -3.14 -21.87
N GLN A 358 24.34 -3.26 -23.08
CA GLN A 358 23.53 -2.16 -23.64
C GLN A 358 22.21 -2.01 -22.89
N ILE A 359 21.66 -3.12 -22.39
CA ILE A 359 20.46 -3.17 -21.55
C ILE A 359 20.77 -2.58 -20.16
N VAL A 360 21.84 -3.06 -19.50
CA VAL A 360 22.26 -2.60 -18.17
C VAL A 360 22.77 -1.17 -18.16
N SER A 361 23.56 -0.74 -19.16
CA SER A 361 24.05 0.65 -19.26
C SER A 361 22.96 1.69 -19.53
N SER A 362 21.81 1.25 -20.05
CA SER A 362 20.64 2.10 -20.24
C SER A 362 19.78 2.25 -18.98
N LEU A 363 19.91 1.32 -18.02
CA LEU A 363 19.18 1.30 -16.74
C LEU A 363 20.01 1.76 -15.54
N CYS A 364 21.32 1.49 -15.58
CA CYS A 364 22.30 2.05 -14.66
C CYS A 364 22.99 3.20 -15.39
N PRO A 365 22.64 4.47 -15.14
CA PRO A 365 23.56 5.54 -15.46
C PRO A 365 24.88 5.18 -14.77
N ARG A 366 25.99 5.12 -15.52
CA ARG A 366 27.35 5.06 -14.97
C ARG A 366 27.37 5.93 -13.74
N PHE A 367 27.57 5.38 -12.54
CA PHE A 367 27.66 6.16 -11.30
C PHE A 367 28.58 7.37 -11.53
N PRO A 368 28.04 8.60 -11.64
CA PRO A 368 28.84 9.78 -11.39
C PRO A 368 28.69 10.02 -9.89
N ASP A 369 29.77 10.33 -9.19
CA ASP A 369 29.81 10.52 -7.73
C ASP A 369 28.87 11.60 -7.16
N ASN A 370 27.95 12.16 -7.95
CA ASN A 370 26.94 13.11 -7.51
C ASN A 370 25.69 13.05 -8.39
N TRP A 371 24.66 12.29 -8.00
CA TRP A 371 23.29 12.47 -8.52
C TRP A 371 22.28 12.54 -7.37
N TYR A 372 21.96 13.77 -7.00
CA TYR A 372 20.62 14.14 -6.54
C TYR A 372 19.73 14.18 -7.80
N TYR A 373 18.72 13.32 -7.88
CA TYR A 373 17.70 13.44 -8.93
C TYR A 373 16.62 14.41 -8.44
N GLU A 374 16.47 15.54 -9.12
CA GLU A 374 15.31 16.43 -8.98
C GLU A 374 14.07 15.72 -9.54
N GLY A 375 13.46 14.89 -8.70
CA GLY A 375 12.09 14.43 -8.94
C GLY A 375 11.14 15.59 -8.73
N HIS A 376 10.57 16.10 -9.83
CA HIS A 376 9.34 16.88 -9.78
C HIS A 376 8.27 16.04 -9.07
N PHE A 377 7.94 16.47 -7.85
CA PHE A 377 6.68 16.10 -7.21
C PHE A 377 5.62 16.97 -7.89
N ASP A 378 4.51 16.37 -8.30
CA ASP A 378 3.33 17.15 -8.67
C ASP A 378 2.92 17.96 -7.43
N ASP A 379 2.87 19.28 -7.61
CA ASP A 379 2.51 20.29 -6.62
C ASP A 379 1.07 20.06 -6.14
N GLU A 380 0.82 19.38 -5.02
CA GLU A 380 -0.36 19.61 -4.15
C GLU A 380 -0.24 19.08 -2.70
N GLU A 381 0.79 18.31 -2.31
CA GLU A 381 0.98 17.91 -0.90
C GLU A 381 2.04 18.74 -0.17
N LEU A 382 1.62 19.88 0.39
CA LEU A 382 2.45 20.74 1.24
C LEU A 382 2.56 20.17 2.66
N PHE A 383 3.77 19.74 3.04
CA PHE A 383 4.16 19.39 4.42
C PHE A 383 4.09 20.60 5.36
N PRO A 384 3.47 20.51 6.55
CA PRO A 384 3.65 21.50 7.60
C PRO A 384 4.96 21.23 8.37
N MET A 385 6.04 21.97 8.08
CA MET A 385 7.17 22.07 9.01
C MET A 385 6.78 22.97 10.19
N SER A 386 7.02 22.51 11.42
CA SER A 386 6.67 23.28 12.62
C SER A 386 7.49 24.57 12.72
N ILE A 387 6.85 25.69 13.09
CA ILE A 387 7.48 27.01 13.33
C ILE A 387 8.66 26.92 14.33
N ARG A 388 8.65 25.90 15.19
CA ARG A 388 9.71 25.63 16.17
C ARG A 388 11.05 25.30 15.49
N VAL A 389 11.04 24.46 14.45
CA VAL A 389 12.24 24.06 13.69
C VAL A 389 12.84 25.25 12.93
N LEU A 390 11.99 26.11 12.35
CA LEU A 390 12.43 27.34 11.67
C LEU A 390 13.08 28.35 12.63
N LYS A 391 12.59 28.43 13.88
CA LYS A 391 13.17 29.30 14.92
C LYS A 391 14.57 28.81 15.34
N GLU A 392 14.75 27.51 15.48
CA GLU A 392 16.05 26.91 15.85
C GLU A 392 17.10 27.10 14.75
N LEU A 393 16.74 26.94 13.47
CA LEU A 393 17.66 27.15 12.34
C LEU A 393 18.12 28.61 12.16
N CYS A 394 17.35 29.57 12.69
CA CYS A 394 17.65 31.00 12.58
C CYS A 394 18.32 31.58 13.84
N GLN A 395 18.45 30.80 14.93
CA GLN A 395 19.12 31.26 16.14
C GLN A 395 20.59 31.59 15.88
N GLY A 396 21.02 32.80 16.28
CA GLY A 396 22.40 33.26 16.16
C GLY A 396 22.79 33.88 14.81
N ARG A 397 21.87 33.98 13.83
CA ARG A 397 22.12 34.71 12.58
C ARG A 397 21.80 36.20 12.72
N ASP A 398 22.56 37.06 12.05
CA ASP A 398 22.22 38.49 11.95
C ASP A 398 20.85 38.64 11.30
N PRO A 399 19.88 39.33 11.94
CA PRO A 399 18.56 39.52 11.36
C PRO A 399 18.64 40.01 9.91
N SER A 400 19.51 40.97 9.60
CA SER A 400 19.63 41.58 8.26
C SER A 400 20.00 40.58 7.15
N SER A 401 20.62 39.45 7.53
CA SER A 401 20.97 38.34 6.64
C SER A 401 19.82 37.34 6.41
N ILE A 402 18.70 37.46 7.14
CA ILE A 402 17.52 36.60 7.00
C ILE A 402 16.58 37.21 5.94
N PRO A 403 16.24 36.47 4.87
CA PRO A 403 15.33 36.93 3.82
C PRO A 403 13.94 37.30 4.36
N LEU A 404 13.32 38.32 3.74
CA LEU A 404 12.02 38.87 4.14
C LEU A 404 10.89 37.83 4.34
N PRO A 405 10.73 36.81 3.47
CA PRO A 405 9.66 35.81 3.61
C PRO A 405 9.80 34.98 4.89
N LEU A 406 11.03 34.62 5.27
CA LEU A 406 11.31 33.83 6.46
C LEU A 406 11.10 34.66 7.73
N ARG A 407 11.44 35.95 7.69
CA ARG A 407 11.14 36.91 8.76
C ARG A 407 9.64 37.10 8.98
N ALA A 408 8.84 37.13 7.92
CA ALA A 408 7.38 37.26 8.01
C ALA A 408 6.73 36.04 8.67
N VAL A 409 7.19 34.82 8.34
CA VAL A 409 6.76 33.57 8.98
C VAL A 409 7.18 33.51 10.45
N LEU A 410 8.42 33.91 10.78
CA LEU A 410 8.90 33.97 12.17
C LEU A 410 8.18 35.02 13.02
N ALA A 411 7.68 36.09 12.40
CA ALA A 411 6.89 37.15 13.02
C ALA A 411 5.39 36.81 13.16
N GLY A 412 4.95 35.63 12.72
CA GLY A 412 3.57 35.15 12.90
C GLY A 412 2.56 35.68 11.88
N ALA A 413 3.01 36.09 10.68
CA ALA A 413 2.08 36.51 9.62
C ALA A 413 1.27 35.30 9.07
N PRO A 414 -0.07 35.39 8.98
CA PRO A 414 -0.95 34.23 8.79
C PRO A 414 -1.01 33.64 7.36
N THR A 415 -0.22 34.09 6.38
CA THR A 415 -0.44 33.68 4.97
C THR A 415 0.81 33.39 4.12
N THR A 416 2.03 33.37 4.66
CA THR A 416 3.21 33.00 3.86
C THR A 416 3.48 31.49 3.91
N ARG A 417 3.03 30.76 2.87
CA ARG A 417 3.45 29.38 2.57
C ARG A 417 4.82 29.42 1.87
N LEU A 418 5.79 28.63 2.34
CA LEU A 418 7.11 28.50 1.71
C LEU A 418 7.11 27.27 0.80
N THR A 419 7.64 27.39 -0.42
CA THR A 419 7.76 26.25 -1.35
C THR A 419 8.97 25.38 -1.00
N LYS A 420 9.00 24.15 -1.51
CA LYS A 420 10.12 23.22 -1.32
C LYS A 420 11.42 23.77 -1.91
N GLU A 421 11.39 24.44 -3.06
CA GLU A 421 12.58 25.08 -3.64
C GLU A 421 13.11 26.20 -2.74
N GLN A 422 12.23 26.96 -2.10
CA GLN A 422 12.63 27.98 -1.14
C GLN A 422 13.36 27.33 0.04
N LEU A 423 12.81 26.25 0.63
CA LEU A 423 13.43 25.57 1.77
C LEU A 423 14.79 24.93 1.47
N ILE A 424 14.93 24.31 0.29
CA ILE A 424 16.18 23.66 -0.14
C ILE A 424 17.31 24.67 -0.36
N HIS A 425 16.98 25.90 -0.78
CA HIS A 425 17.97 26.94 -1.01
C HIS A 425 18.54 27.54 0.29
N TYR A 426 17.84 27.38 1.43
CA TYR A 426 18.19 28.06 2.69
C TYR A 426 18.80 27.16 3.78
N VAL A 427 18.74 25.84 3.62
CA VAL A 427 19.35 24.88 4.56
C VAL A 427 20.41 24.05 3.82
N PRO A 428 21.71 24.20 4.13
CA PRO A 428 22.75 23.38 3.52
C PRO A 428 22.47 21.88 3.78
N PRO A 429 22.69 20.98 2.79
CA PRO A 429 22.42 19.54 2.92
C PRO A 429 23.08 18.89 4.15
N THR A 430 24.21 19.44 4.58
CA THR A 430 24.98 18.97 5.73
C THR A 430 24.29 19.24 7.08
N GLN A 431 23.48 20.30 7.20
CA GLN A 431 22.74 20.60 8.44
C GLN A 431 21.40 19.85 8.56
N LEU A 432 20.77 19.47 7.45
CA LEU A 432 19.55 18.65 7.48
C LEU A 432 19.78 17.28 8.14
N SER A 433 20.95 16.66 7.89
CA SER A 433 21.30 15.38 8.51
C SER A 433 21.65 15.51 10.01
N GLN A 434 22.29 16.61 10.41
CA GLN A 434 22.73 16.80 11.79
C GLN A 434 21.60 17.24 12.71
N THR A 435 20.72 18.15 12.27
CA THR A 435 19.60 18.61 13.12
C THR A 435 18.56 17.50 13.37
N LEU A 436 18.38 16.56 12.44
CA LEU A 436 17.54 15.37 12.63
C LEU A 436 18.16 14.34 13.59
N ILE A 437 19.49 14.31 13.72
CA ILE A 437 20.21 13.35 14.57
C ILE A 437 20.38 13.88 16.01
N THR A 438 20.60 15.18 16.23
CA THR A 438 20.82 15.72 17.59
C THR A 438 19.55 15.95 18.41
N THR A 439 18.37 16.15 17.80
CA THR A 439 17.12 16.27 18.60
C THR A 439 16.64 14.94 19.17
N ALA A 440 17.16 13.80 18.71
CA ALA A 440 16.93 12.49 19.35
C ALA A 440 17.91 12.19 20.51
N GLY A 441 18.98 12.98 20.68
CA GLY A 441 20.11 12.64 21.55
C GLY A 441 20.32 13.51 22.80
N GLU A 442 19.79 14.73 22.88
CA GLU A 442 20.11 15.66 23.97
C GLU A 442 18.86 16.20 24.69
N GLN A 443 18.19 15.32 25.44
CA GLN A 443 17.41 15.70 26.64
C GLN A 443 17.66 14.74 27.82
N LEU A 444 18.86 14.17 27.90
CA LEU A 444 19.35 13.47 29.09
C LEU A 444 20.67 14.10 29.56
N ASN A 445 20.57 15.28 30.17
CA ASN A 445 21.39 15.69 31.31
C ASN A 445 21.18 17.17 31.63
N GLN A 446 20.49 17.45 32.73
CA GLN A 446 20.92 18.42 33.75
C GLN A 446 19.98 18.40 34.99
N SER A 447 20.43 17.67 36.02
CA SER A 447 20.36 17.92 37.48
C SER A 447 19.04 18.25 38.22
N LEU A 448 18.68 17.42 39.21
CA LEU A 448 18.84 17.67 40.67
C LEU A 448 18.54 16.37 41.49
N PRO A 449 19.06 16.23 42.73
CA PRO A 449 19.27 14.94 43.41
C PRO A 449 18.12 14.57 44.35
N LEU A 450 17.77 13.28 44.42
CA LEU A 450 17.01 12.71 45.53
C LEU A 450 17.57 11.33 45.87
N THR A 451 18.26 11.29 47.00
CA THR A 451 18.57 10.09 47.80
C THR A 451 17.28 9.35 48.13
N ILE A 452 17.24 8.01 48.05
CA ILE A 452 16.54 7.09 48.98
C ILE A 452 16.97 5.64 48.67
N ALA A 453 17.03 4.86 49.74
CA ALA A 453 17.65 3.56 49.96
C ALA A 453 17.20 2.36 49.08
N GLU A 454 18.14 1.43 48.92
CA GLU A 454 17.93 0.04 48.48
C GLU A 454 17.06 -0.75 49.47
N PRO A 455 16.41 -1.83 49.00
CA PRO A 455 16.80 -3.11 49.57
C PRO A 455 17.07 -4.21 48.54
N GLN A 456 18.05 -5.03 48.90
CA GLN A 456 18.47 -6.26 48.25
C GLN A 456 17.38 -7.33 48.22
N VAL A 457 17.33 -8.12 47.14
CA VAL A 457 16.94 -9.53 47.22
C VAL A 457 17.88 -10.34 46.34
N ASP A 458 18.64 -11.21 47.02
CA ASP A 458 19.59 -12.15 46.44
C ASP A 458 18.92 -13.42 45.91
N ARG A 459 19.61 -14.01 44.95
CA ARG A 459 19.26 -15.21 44.17
C ARG A 459 19.20 -16.49 45.02
N ALA A 460 18.38 -17.45 44.59
CA ALA A 460 18.73 -18.87 44.69
C ALA A 460 18.11 -19.71 43.55
N VAL A 461 18.80 -20.80 43.23
CA VAL A 461 18.88 -21.50 41.94
C VAL A 461 18.47 -22.98 42.10
N THR A 462 17.53 -23.45 41.25
CA THR A 462 17.32 -24.84 40.70
C THR A 462 17.00 -26.04 41.65
N PRO A 463 16.71 -27.28 41.16
CA PRO A 463 16.05 -27.78 39.92
C PRO A 463 14.99 -28.92 40.17
N HIS A 464 14.46 -29.48 39.07
CA HIS A 464 13.85 -30.81 38.84
C HIS A 464 12.32 -31.01 38.98
N GLY A 465 11.77 -31.72 37.99
CA GLY A 465 10.66 -32.67 38.20
C GLY A 465 9.62 -32.75 37.08
N ASP A 466 9.72 -33.80 36.26
CA ASP A 466 8.64 -34.33 35.42
C ASP A 466 7.32 -34.51 36.20
N LYS A 467 6.18 -34.23 35.56
CA LYS A 467 4.96 -35.07 35.61
C LYS A 467 3.87 -34.61 34.64
N ARG A 468 3.49 -35.52 33.75
CA ARG A 468 2.15 -35.63 33.14
C ARG A 468 1.06 -35.55 34.23
N VAL A 469 -0.12 -35.00 33.91
CA VAL A 469 -1.44 -35.64 34.11
C VAL A 469 -2.57 -34.79 33.48
N SER A 470 -3.48 -35.54 32.88
CA SER A 470 -4.75 -35.34 32.16
C SER A 470 -5.79 -34.28 32.60
N ILE A 471 -6.42 -33.70 31.56
CA ILE A 471 -7.86 -33.59 31.25
C ILE A 471 -8.87 -33.66 32.42
N LYS A 472 -9.71 -32.62 32.55
CA LYS A 472 -11.16 -32.77 32.78
C LYS A 472 -11.95 -31.71 32.00
N GLN A 473 -12.79 -32.18 31.09
CA GLN A 473 -13.96 -31.47 30.57
C GLN A 473 -15.02 -31.38 31.68
N SER A 474 -15.72 -30.24 31.75
CA SER A 474 -16.99 -30.13 32.44
C SER A 474 -18.00 -29.42 31.53
N THR A 475 -18.89 -30.23 30.96
CA THR A 475 -20.16 -29.85 30.36
C THR A 475 -21.14 -29.53 31.49
N VAL A 476 -21.90 -28.42 31.40
CA VAL A 476 -23.16 -28.25 32.14
C VAL A 476 -24.21 -27.67 31.20
N GLN A 477 -25.41 -28.23 31.35
CA GLN A 477 -26.60 -28.15 30.53
C GLN A 477 -27.35 -26.82 30.58
N GLN A 478 -28.15 -26.66 29.53
CA GLN A 478 -29.28 -25.75 29.37
C GLN A 478 -30.30 -25.87 30.50
N ASP A 479 -30.90 -24.73 30.87
CA ASP A 479 -32.27 -24.65 31.37
C ASP A 479 -33.04 -23.57 30.59
N LYS A 480 -34.24 -23.94 30.14
CA LYS A 480 -35.26 -23.11 29.49
C LYS A 480 -36.38 -22.77 30.50
N ILE A 481 -37.31 -21.90 30.06
CA ILE A 481 -38.74 -21.75 30.43
C ILE A 481 -39.02 -20.52 31.34
N PRO A 482 -40.11 -19.72 31.17
CA PRO A 482 -40.89 -19.33 29.97
C PRO A 482 -41.29 -17.82 29.91
N LEU A 483 -42.10 -17.52 28.89
CA LEU A 483 -42.86 -16.32 28.51
C LEU A 483 -43.78 -15.70 29.59
N ASP A 484 -44.08 -14.40 29.42
CA ASP A 484 -45.44 -13.85 29.58
C ASP A 484 -45.63 -12.57 28.74
N ASP A 485 -46.74 -12.54 27.99
CA ASP A 485 -47.32 -11.41 27.24
C ASP A 485 -48.35 -10.67 28.11
N VAL A 486 -48.37 -9.32 28.11
CA VAL A 486 -49.59 -8.53 28.39
C VAL A 486 -49.62 -7.23 27.56
N ASN A 487 -50.83 -6.99 27.03
CA ASN A 487 -51.32 -5.97 26.10
C ASN A 487 -51.37 -4.49 26.58
N SER A 488 -51.30 -3.61 25.55
CA SER A 488 -52.10 -2.39 25.27
C SER A 488 -52.15 -1.20 26.25
N SER A 489 -51.88 0.03 25.75
CA SER A 489 -52.91 1.02 25.35
C SER A 489 -52.40 2.48 25.21
N ASN A 490 -52.80 3.11 24.10
CA ASN A 490 -53.15 4.52 23.80
C ASN A 490 -52.64 5.73 24.63
N ASN A 491 -52.08 6.72 23.92
CA ASN A 491 -52.53 8.15 23.86
C ASN A 491 -51.58 8.93 22.92
N SER A 492 -52.00 9.37 21.73
CA SER A 492 -52.68 10.63 21.39
C SER A 492 -51.94 11.92 21.79
N GLY A 493 -51.57 12.75 20.80
CA GLY A 493 -51.63 14.21 20.95
C GLY A 493 -50.54 15.06 20.29
N LYS A 494 -50.97 15.83 19.27
CA LYS A 494 -50.51 17.18 18.83
C LYS A 494 -49.26 17.25 17.94
N GLU A 495 -49.42 17.51 16.65
CA GLU A 495 -49.66 18.81 15.99
C GLU A 495 -48.50 19.82 16.12
N GLY A 496 -47.86 20.10 14.99
CA GLY A 496 -46.92 21.20 14.78
C GLY A 496 -46.59 21.35 13.29
N ARG A 497 -47.33 22.24 12.61
CA ARG A 497 -47.14 22.69 11.21
C ARG A 497 -46.03 23.73 11.11
N SER A 498 -45.22 23.67 10.05
CA SER A 498 -44.78 24.79 9.17
C SER A 498 -43.82 24.21 8.10
N CYS A 499 -44.15 24.19 6.80
CA CYS A 499 -43.86 25.20 5.76
C CYS A 499 -42.40 25.69 5.75
N SER A 500 -41.64 25.86 4.66
CA SER A 500 -41.73 25.60 3.19
C SER A 500 -40.47 26.25 2.56
N ALA A 501 -40.15 25.88 1.31
CA ALA A 501 -39.18 26.48 0.35
C ALA A 501 -37.72 25.97 0.47
N ASP A 502 -37.16 25.29 -0.54
CA ASP A 502 -36.74 25.76 -1.89
C ASP A 502 -35.71 26.89 -1.76
N GLU A 503 -34.55 26.97 -2.42
CA GLU A 503 -34.04 26.40 -3.67
C GLU A 503 -32.53 26.76 -3.75
N ALA A 504 -31.75 25.96 -4.49
CA ALA A 504 -30.57 26.28 -5.30
C ALA A 504 -29.48 27.28 -4.82
N ILE A 505 -28.20 26.89 -4.98
CA ILE A 505 -27.27 27.47 -5.98
C ILE A 505 -25.96 26.68 -6.00
N ASN A 506 -25.59 26.28 -7.22
CA ASN A 506 -24.31 25.70 -7.64
C ASN A 506 -23.13 26.65 -7.41
N LEU A 507 -21.97 26.11 -7.02
CA LEU A 507 -20.66 26.30 -7.65
C LEU A 507 -19.65 25.29 -7.13
#